data_AF-A0A2N9ASJ9-F1
#
_entry.id   AF-A0A2N9ASJ9-F1
#
_cell.length_a   1.000
_cell.length_b   1.000
_cell.length_c   1.000
_cell.angle_alpha   90.00
_cell.angle_beta   90.00
_cell.angle_gamma   90.00
#
_symmetry.space_group_name_H-M   'P 1'
#
loop_
_entity.id
_entity.type
_entity.pdbx_description
1 polymer ?
#
loop_
_entity_poly.entity_id
_entity_poly.type
_entity_poly.pdbx_seq_one_letter_code
_entity_poly.pdbx_strand_id
1 'polypeptide(L)'
;MQQVLPLTDQVRAALTESRTSGQITALISDLKLDLERIRADLIAAKATAVDPLTSLEEADRAREAHHRLGFEEERTTSSIARLNMKLAEVERAEAAERGRLAYEAAVKERDACAALIREEYPKHAAAITEILQRVMACNEQIKAANPGRPADAPWLAPPEKLVRDADDVQHGQLVDLVALPGMHRDAPLIWFRRTADYRG
;
A
#
# COMPACT_ATOMS: atom_id res chain seq x y z
N MET A 1 -18.16 -25.46 -22.84
CA MET A 1 -18.09 -26.50 -21.79
C MET A 1 -16.62 -26.74 -21.48
N GLN A 2 -16.11 -26.22 -20.36
CA GLN A 2 -14.73 -26.54 -19.94
C GLN A 2 -14.72 -28.00 -19.50
N GLN A 3 -13.98 -28.85 -20.22
CA GLN A 3 -13.69 -30.20 -19.76
C GLN A 3 -12.94 -30.08 -18.44
N VAL A 4 -13.59 -30.49 -17.35
CA VAL A 4 -12.95 -30.61 -16.04
C VAL A 4 -11.95 -31.75 -16.19
N LEU A 5 -10.67 -31.41 -16.33
CA LEU A 5 -9.59 -32.39 -16.38
C LEU A 5 -9.65 -33.27 -15.12
N PRO A 6 -9.30 -34.57 -15.22
CA PRO A 6 -9.11 -35.42 -14.06
C PRO A 6 -8.17 -34.73 -13.05
N LEU A 7 -8.45 -34.87 -11.75
CA LEU A 7 -7.72 -34.17 -10.69
C LEU A 7 -6.19 -34.41 -10.78
N THR A 8 -5.79 -35.59 -11.25
CA THR A 8 -4.38 -35.92 -11.54
C THR A 8 -3.75 -35.04 -12.64
N ASP A 9 -4.49 -34.79 -13.72
CA ASP A 9 -4.01 -33.94 -14.81
C ASP A 9 -3.96 -32.47 -14.37
N GLN A 10 -4.88 -32.06 -13.48
CA GLN A 10 -4.84 -30.74 -12.86
C GLN A 10 -3.61 -30.55 -11.97
N VAL A 11 -3.23 -31.57 -11.18
CA VAL A 11 -1.98 -31.57 -10.39
C VAL A 11 -0.77 -31.43 -11.28
N ARG A 12 -0.68 -32.24 -12.33
CA ARG A 12 0.43 -32.14 -13.29
C ARG A 12 0.51 -30.75 -13.89
N ALA A 13 -0.61 -30.23 -14.40
CA ALA A 13 -0.68 -28.89 -14.99
C ALA A 13 -0.27 -27.81 -13.98
N ALA A 14 -0.73 -27.88 -12.73
CA ALA A 14 -0.37 -26.92 -11.68
C ALA A 14 1.13 -26.98 -11.30
N LEU A 15 1.80 -28.12 -11.50
CA LEU A 15 3.23 -28.27 -11.23
C LEU A 15 4.12 -27.86 -12.41
N THR A 16 3.62 -27.93 -13.66
CA THR A 16 4.41 -27.65 -14.86
C THR A 16 4.10 -26.31 -15.52
N GLU A 17 2.90 -25.79 -15.34
CA GLU A 17 2.42 -24.56 -15.98
C GLU A 17 2.36 -23.40 -14.99
N SER A 18 2.25 -22.18 -15.51
CA SER A 18 2.05 -20.99 -14.71
C SER A 18 0.61 -20.93 -14.18
N ARG A 19 0.46 -20.96 -12.86
CA ARG A 19 -0.81 -20.74 -12.16
C ARG A 19 -0.63 -19.72 -11.04
N THR A 20 -1.71 -19.05 -10.68
CA THR A 20 -1.70 -18.11 -9.55
C THR A 20 -1.72 -18.85 -8.22
N SER A 21 -1.28 -18.17 -7.16
CA SER A 21 -1.34 -18.67 -5.79
C SER A 21 -2.74 -19.19 -5.44
N GLY A 22 -3.78 -18.40 -5.72
CA GLY A 22 -5.18 -18.76 -5.47
C GLY A 22 -5.65 -20.03 -6.22
N GLN A 23 -5.21 -20.23 -7.47
CA GLN A 23 -5.55 -21.45 -8.22
C GLN A 23 -4.90 -22.70 -7.62
N ILE A 24 -3.65 -22.58 -7.13
CA ILE A 24 -2.94 -23.68 -6.47
C ILE A 24 -3.59 -24.00 -5.11
N THR A 25 -3.97 -22.98 -4.33
CA THR A 25 -4.67 -23.15 -3.05
C THR A 25 -6.02 -23.86 -3.20
N ALA A 26 -6.79 -23.52 -4.25
CA ALA A 26 -8.04 -24.20 -4.55
C ALA A 26 -7.80 -25.70 -4.84
N LEU A 27 -6.82 -26.02 -5.69
CA LEU A 27 -6.48 -27.40 -6.03
C LEU A 27 -5.99 -28.22 -4.82
N ILE A 28 -5.21 -27.60 -3.92
CA ILE A 28 -4.80 -28.25 -2.66
C ILE A 28 -6.01 -28.58 -1.79
N SER A 29 -7.01 -27.68 -1.73
CA SER A 29 -8.23 -27.91 -0.97
C SER A 29 -9.03 -29.08 -1.55
N ASP A 30 -9.18 -29.14 -2.88
CA ASP A 30 -9.86 -30.24 -3.56
C ASP A 30 -9.17 -31.59 -3.32
N LEU A 31 -7.83 -31.63 -3.39
CA LEU A 31 -7.04 -32.83 -3.09
C LEU A 31 -7.17 -33.28 -1.63
N LYS A 32 -7.29 -32.35 -0.68
CA LYS A 32 -7.49 -32.70 0.73
C LYS A 32 -8.85 -33.34 0.95
N LEU A 33 -9.90 -32.84 0.30
CA LEU A 33 -11.22 -33.47 0.33
C LEU A 33 -11.18 -34.88 -0.28
N ASP A 34 -10.48 -35.04 -1.40
CA ASP A 34 -10.33 -36.35 -2.04
C ASP A 34 -9.50 -37.32 -1.18
N LEU A 35 -8.47 -36.83 -0.48
CA LEU A 35 -7.68 -37.63 0.45
C LEU A 35 -8.52 -38.18 1.61
N GLU A 36 -9.39 -37.35 2.19
CA GLU A 36 -10.29 -37.81 3.26
C GLU A 36 -11.29 -38.86 2.77
N ARG A 37 -11.77 -38.72 1.52
CA ARG A 37 -12.60 -39.75 0.87
C ARG A 37 -11.83 -41.07 0.69
N ILE A 38 -10.61 -41.01 0.15
CA ILE A 38 -9.73 -42.18 -0.04
C ILE A 38 -9.47 -42.89 1.30
N ARG A 39 -9.24 -42.14 2.38
CA ARG A 39 -9.03 -42.68 3.73
C ARG A 39 -10.27 -43.38 4.29
N ALA A 40 -11.45 -42.81 4.09
CA ALA A 40 -12.70 -43.46 4.47
C ALA A 40 -12.89 -44.79 3.71
N ASP A 41 -12.64 -44.78 2.40
CA ASP A 41 -12.74 -45.96 1.54
C ASP A 41 -11.71 -47.04 1.93
N LEU A 42 -10.49 -46.64 2.33
CA LEU A 42 -9.46 -47.54 2.87
C LEU A 42 -9.94 -48.27 4.14
N ILE A 43 -10.53 -47.53 5.08
CA ILE A 43 -11.05 -48.11 6.33
C ILE A 43 -12.17 -49.11 6.02
N ALA A 44 -13.10 -48.76 5.12
CA ALA A 44 -14.20 -49.63 4.72
C ALA A 44 -13.74 -50.89 3.99
N ALA A 45 -12.80 -50.76 3.05
CA ALA A 45 -12.20 -51.89 2.35
C ALA A 45 -11.46 -52.83 3.31
N LYS A 46 -10.70 -52.27 4.26
CA LYS A 46 -10.02 -53.06 5.30
C LYS A 46 -11.03 -53.83 6.16
N ALA A 47 -12.10 -53.17 6.62
CA ALA A 47 -13.12 -53.79 7.44
C ALA A 47 -13.78 -54.98 6.74
N THR A 48 -14.09 -54.83 5.44
CA THR A 48 -14.67 -55.89 4.61
C THR A 48 -13.68 -57.04 4.38
N ALA A 49 -12.40 -56.74 4.17
CA ALA A 49 -11.37 -57.74 3.89
C ALA A 49 -11.04 -58.66 5.09
N VAL A 50 -11.34 -58.23 6.32
CA VAL A 50 -11.04 -58.97 7.55
C VAL A 50 -12.29 -59.51 8.25
N ASP A 51 -13.48 -59.25 7.71
CA ASP A 51 -14.74 -59.70 8.29
C ASP A 51 -14.94 -61.22 8.04
N PRO A 52 -15.03 -62.05 9.11
CA PRO A 52 -15.21 -63.50 8.97
C PRO A 52 -16.58 -63.90 8.39
N LEU A 53 -17.54 -62.98 8.32
CA LEU A 53 -18.87 -63.22 7.74
C LEU A 53 -18.91 -62.92 6.23
N THR A 54 -17.89 -62.22 5.72
CA THR A 54 -17.78 -61.88 4.30
C THR A 54 -17.26 -63.09 3.51
N SER A 55 -17.75 -63.27 2.28
CA SER A 55 -17.27 -64.39 1.44
C SER A 55 -15.80 -64.21 1.07
N LEU A 56 -15.10 -65.33 0.80
CA LEU A 56 -13.69 -65.30 0.39
C LEU A 56 -13.45 -64.41 -0.83
N GLU A 57 -14.32 -64.48 -1.84
CA GLU A 57 -14.20 -63.64 -3.04
C GLU A 57 -14.36 -62.14 -2.75
N GLU A 58 -15.30 -61.78 -1.87
CA GLU A 58 -15.50 -60.38 -1.46
C GLU A 58 -14.33 -59.88 -0.62
N ALA A 59 -13.82 -60.71 0.29
CA ALA A 59 -12.65 -60.37 1.11
C ALA A 59 -11.40 -60.15 0.24
N ASP A 60 -11.21 -60.97 -0.80
CA ASP A 60 -10.11 -60.81 -1.75
C ASP A 60 -10.24 -59.53 -2.59
N ARG A 61 -11.44 -59.24 -3.12
CA ARG A 61 -11.72 -57.96 -3.82
C ARG A 61 -11.49 -56.74 -2.93
N ALA A 62 -11.91 -56.82 -1.67
CA ALA A 62 -11.71 -55.75 -0.70
C ALA A 62 -10.22 -55.54 -0.37
N ARG A 63 -9.43 -56.62 -0.31
CA ARG A 63 -7.97 -56.54 -0.13
C ARG A 63 -7.28 -55.84 -1.30
N GLU A 64 -7.64 -56.18 -2.54
CA GLU A 64 -7.11 -55.51 -3.73
C GLU A 64 -7.49 -54.02 -3.76
N ALA A 65 -8.74 -53.70 -3.43
CA ALA A 65 -9.21 -52.32 -3.33
C ALA A 65 -8.41 -51.54 -2.27
N HIS A 66 -8.16 -52.13 -1.10
CA HIS A 66 -7.34 -51.52 -0.05
C HIS A 66 -5.91 -51.23 -0.54
N HIS A 67 -5.25 -52.18 -1.23
CA HIS A 67 -3.92 -51.94 -1.79
C HIS A 67 -3.90 -50.82 -2.82
N ARG A 68 -4.86 -50.80 -3.75
CA ARG A 68 -4.96 -49.74 -4.77
C ARG A 68 -5.17 -48.36 -4.13
N LEU A 69 -6.11 -48.27 -3.18
CA LEU A 69 -6.40 -47.02 -2.48
C LEU A 69 -5.19 -46.54 -1.65
N GLY A 70 -4.36 -47.45 -1.11
CA GLY A 70 -3.14 -47.08 -0.41
C GLY A 70 -2.15 -46.34 -1.32
N PHE A 71 -1.95 -46.81 -2.55
CA PHE A 71 -1.12 -46.09 -3.53
C PHE A 71 -1.74 -44.75 -3.92
N GLU A 72 -3.07 -44.66 -4.02
CA GLU A 72 -3.76 -43.40 -4.29
C GLU A 72 -3.60 -42.39 -3.15
N GLU A 73 -3.63 -42.84 -1.90
CA GLU A 73 -3.38 -42.03 -0.70
C GLU A 73 -1.95 -41.45 -0.72
N GLU A 74 -0.95 -42.31 -0.93
CA GLU A 74 0.46 -41.91 -1.00
C GLU A 74 0.69 -40.89 -2.12
N ARG A 75 0.13 -41.16 -3.31
CA ARG A 75 0.25 -40.27 -4.47
C ARG A 75 -0.42 -38.92 -4.22
N THR A 76 -1.60 -38.91 -3.60
CA THR A 76 -2.35 -37.68 -3.28
C THR A 76 -1.61 -36.87 -2.22
N THR A 77 -1.08 -37.52 -1.18
CA THR A 77 -0.26 -36.90 -0.14
C THR A 77 1.01 -36.27 -0.72
N SER A 78 1.72 -36.99 -1.58
CA SER A 78 2.91 -36.49 -2.28
C SER A 78 2.58 -35.31 -3.20
N SER A 79 1.44 -35.36 -3.88
CA SER A 79 0.95 -34.26 -4.73
C SER A 79 0.67 -33.00 -3.92
N ILE A 80 -0.01 -33.11 -2.77
CA ILE A 80 -0.27 -31.99 -1.85
C ILE A 80 1.05 -31.38 -1.37
N ALA A 81 2.01 -32.21 -0.97
CA ALA A 81 3.32 -31.72 -0.51
C ALA A 81 4.04 -30.90 -1.59
N ARG A 82 4.08 -31.39 -2.83
CA ARG A 82 4.69 -30.68 -3.96
C ARG A 82 3.96 -29.38 -4.30
N LEU A 83 2.63 -29.38 -4.27
CA LEU A 83 1.83 -28.19 -4.53
C LEU A 83 2.02 -27.12 -3.44
N ASN A 84 2.19 -27.50 -2.17
CA ASN A 84 2.51 -26.55 -1.10
C ASN A 84 3.87 -25.88 -1.34
N MET A 85 4.89 -26.63 -1.78
CA MET A 85 6.18 -26.05 -2.14
C MET A 85 6.05 -25.07 -3.31
N LYS A 86 5.27 -25.43 -4.34
CA LYS A 86 5.03 -24.56 -5.49
C LYS A 86 4.24 -23.31 -5.10
N LEU A 87 3.25 -23.42 -4.23
CA LEU A 87 2.48 -22.30 -3.72
C LEU A 87 3.40 -21.26 -3.07
N ALA A 88 4.30 -21.68 -2.18
CA ALA A 88 5.25 -20.79 -1.52
C ALA A 88 6.24 -20.11 -2.50
N GLU A 89 6.56 -20.75 -3.62
CA GLU A 89 7.34 -20.13 -4.70
C GLU A 89 6.53 -19.05 -5.42
N VAL A 90 5.30 -19.37 -5.82
CA VAL A 90 4.41 -18.47 -6.55
C VAL A 90 4.02 -17.26 -5.69
N GLU A 91 3.70 -17.45 -4.42
CA GLU A 91 3.36 -16.35 -3.50
C GLU A 91 4.52 -15.36 -3.34
N ARG A 92 5.75 -15.86 -3.24
CA ARG A 92 6.94 -15.00 -3.19
C ARG A 92 7.14 -14.23 -4.49
N ALA A 93 6.95 -14.88 -5.63
CA ALA A 93 7.07 -14.23 -6.94
C ALA A 93 5.99 -13.14 -7.12
N GLU A 94 4.73 -13.43 -6.79
CA GLU A 94 3.63 -12.47 -6.86
C GLU A 94 3.85 -11.29 -5.89
N ALA A 95 4.35 -11.54 -4.68
CA ALA A 95 4.66 -10.48 -3.72
C ALA A 95 5.81 -9.59 -4.19
N ALA A 96 6.87 -10.18 -4.75
CA ALA A 96 7.98 -9.44 -5.34
C ALA A 96 7.52 -8.55 -6.50
N GLU A 97 6.65 -9.07 -7.37
CA GLU A 97 6.10 -8.30 -8.49
C GLU A 97 5.24 -7.13 -8.02
N ARG A 98 4.35 -7.34 -7.05
CA ARG A 98 3.59 -6.25 -6.43
C ARG A 98 4.50 -5.20 -5.80
N GLY A 99 5.56 -5.63 -5.12
CA GLY A 99 6.56 -4.74 -4.53
C GLY A 99 7.29 -3.90 -5.57
N ARG A 100 7.68 -4.51 -6.70
CA ARG A 100 8.33 -3.81 -7.81
C ARG A 100 7.42 -2.73 -8.39
N LEU A 101 6.16 -3.05 -8.69
CA LEU A 101 5.20 -2.09 -9.25
C LEU A 101 4.95 -0.92 -8.29
N ALA A 102 4.80 -1.19 -6.99
CA ALA A 102 4.63 -0.15 -5.98
C ALA A 102 5.87 0.76 -5.87
N TYR A 103 7.07 0.17 -5.94
CA TYR A 103 8.32 0.91 -5.92
C TYR A 103 8.47 1.82 -7.15
N GLU A 104 8.20 1.31 -8.36
CA GLU A 104 8.24 2.09 -9.60
C GLU A 104 7.25 3.27 -9.56
N ALA A 105 6.04 3.05 -9.05
CA ALA A 105 5.07 4.13 -8.84
C ALA A 105 5.56 5.19 -7.85
N ALA A 106 6.15 4.77 -6.74
CA ALA A 106 6.70 5.68 -5.72
C ALA A 106 7.89 6.50 -6.26
N VAL A 107 8.76 5.89 -7.07
CA VAL A 107 9.87 6.60 -7.74
C VAL A 107 9.35 7.66 -8.68
N LYS A 108 8.35 7.32 -9.51
CA LYS A 108 7.73 8.28 -10.43
C LYS A 108 7.10 9.46 -9.70
N GLU A 109 6.38 9.21 -8.62
CA GLU A 109 5.74 10.26 -7.82
C GLU A 109 6.78 11.14 -7.12
N ARG A 110 7.82 10.54 -6.55
CA ARG A 110 8.96 11.27 -5.95
C ARG A 110 9.59 12.21 -6.96
N ASP A 111 9.86 11.74 -8.17
CA ASP A 111 10.53 12.52 -9.20
C ASP A 111 9.63 13.65 -9.72
N ALA A 112 8.31 13.41 -9.84
CA ALA A 112 7.32 14.43 -10.15
C ALA A 112 7.26 15.52 -9.05
N CYS A 113 7.21 15.12 -7.77
CA CYS A 113 7.27 16.05 -6.65
C CYS A 113 8.57 16.86 -6.64
N ALA A 114 9.71 16.22 -6.92
CA ALA A 114 10.99 16.91 -7.00
C ALA A 114 11.04 17.93 -8.15
N ALA A 115 10.37 17.65 -9.28
CA ALA A 115 10.21 18.60 -10.37
C ALA A 115 9.37 19.81 -9.92
N LEU A 116 8.22 19.60 -9.25
CA LEU A 116 7.39 20.69 -8.71
C LEU A 116 8.18 21.58 -7.73
N ILE A 117 8.96 20.97 -6.84
CA ILE A 117 9.81 21.71 -5.90
C ILE A 117 10.92 22.48 -6.62
N ARG A 118 11.44 21.97 -7.73
CA ARG A 118 12.50 22.66 -8.48
C ARG A 118 11.98 23.80 -9.34
N GLU A 119 10.81 23.61 -9.96
CA GLU A 119 10.33 24.46 -11.05
C GLU A 119 9.26 25.45 -10.60
N GLU A 120 8.30 25.00 -9.79
CA GLU A 120 7.13 25.80 -9.41
C GLU A 120 7.30 26.48 -8.05
N TYR A 121 7.91 25.78 -7.09
CA TYR A 121 8.14 26.35 -5.76
C TYR A 121 8.88 27.70 -5.79
N PRO A 122 9.99 27.89 -6.55
CA PRO A 122 10.67 29.19 -6.57
C PRO A 122 9.79 30.31 -7.10
N LYS A 123 8.93 30.04 -8.08
CA LYS A 123 8.01 31.03 -8.66
C LYS A 123 6.98 31.46 -7.63
N HIS A 124 6.36 30.50 -6.96
CA HIS A 124 5.36 30.78 -5.92
C HIS A 124 5.99 31.45 -4.69
N ALA A 125 7.18 31.00 -4.26
CA ALA A 125 7.91 31.61 -3.16
C ALA A 125 8.29 33.06 -3.47
N ALA A 126 8.74 33.35 -4.69
CA ALA A 126 9.02 34.71 -5.13
C ALA A 126 7.76 35.59 -5.14
N ALA A 127 6.64 35.09 -5.69
CA ALA A 127 5.38 35.82 -5.72
C ALA A 127 4.86 36.14 -4.31
N ILE A 128 4.92 35.17 -3.39
CA ILE A 128 4.55 35.39 -1.98
C ILE A 128 5.48 36.44 -1.35
N THR A 129 6.79 36.34 -1.59
CA THR A 129 7.77 37.29 -1.06
C THR A 129 7.51 38.72 -1.57
N GLU A 130 7.18 38.89 -2.86
CA GLU A 130 6.84 40.18 -3.44
C GLU A 130 5.59 40.80 -2.79
N ILE A 131 4.54 39.99 -2.56
CA ILE A 131 3.33 40.44 -1.86
C ILE A 131 3.68 40.92 -0.45
N LEU A 132 4.44 40.13 0.30
CA LEU A 132 4.85 40.48 1.67
C LEU A 132 5.69 41.77 1.69
N GLN A 133 6.64 41.94 0.77
CA GLN A 133 7.44 43.16 0.65
C GLN A 133 6.58 44.40 0.35
N ARG A 134 5.60 44.27 -0.56
CA ARG A 134 4.69 45.37 -0.88
C ARG A 134 3.83 45.77 0.32
N VAL A 135 3.36 44.80 1.09
CA VAL A 135 2.61 45.04 2.32
C VAL A 135 3.48 45.77 3.36
N MET A 136 4.72 45.32 3.59
CA MET A 136 5.66 46.03 4.47
C MET A 136 5.89 47.47 4.04
N ALA A 137 6.18 47.70 2.75
CA ALA A 137 6.41 49.03 2.22
C ALA A 137 5.18 49.94 2.38
N CYS A 138 3.98 49.41 2.15
CA CYS A 138 2.73 50.12 2.35
C CYS A 138 2.52 50.48 3.84
N ASN A 139 2.79 49.55 4.75
CA ASN A 139 2.70 49.79 6.19
C ASN A 139 3.65 50.91 6.66
N GLU A 140 4.89 50.93 6.18
CA GLU A 140 5.83 52.02 6.48
C GLU A 140 5.38 53.37 5.90
N GLN A 141 4.85 53.39 4.67
CA GLN A 141 4.28 54.61 4.07
C GLN A 141 3.08 55.15 4.86
N ILE A 142 2.16 54.27 5.28
CA ILE A 142 1.00 54.63 6.11
C ILE A 142 1.46 55.21 7.45
N LYS A 143 2.42 54.54 8.11
CA LYS A 143 3.00 55.00 9.38
C LYS A 143 3.65 56.37 9.26
N ALA A 144 4.33 56.65 8.15
CA ALA A 144 4.94 57.95 7.88
C ALA A 144 3.91 59.05 7.54
N ALA A 145 2.82 58.70 6.83
CA ALA A 145 1.81 59.66 6.37
C ALA A 145 0.79 60.05 7.46
N ASN A 146 0.40 59.12 8.32
CA ASN A 146 -0.65 59.32 9.33
C ASN A 146 -0.43 60.52 10.29
N PRO A 147 0.81 60.82 10.75
CA PRO A 147 1.09 62.01 11.56
C PRO A 147 0.82 63.34 10.83
N GLY A 148 0.99 63.37 9.50
CA GLY A 148 0.86 64.57 8.67
C GLY A 148 -0.47 64.64 7.89
N ARG A 149 -1.48 63.86 8.28
CA ARG A 149 -2.75 63.76 7.54
C ARG A 149 -3.56 65.08 7.59
N PRO A 150 -4.41 65.35 6.58
CA PRO A 150 -5.40 66.43 6.62
C PRO A 150 -6.34 66.30 7.83
N ALA A 151 -6.81 67.44 8.37
CA ALA A 151 -7.61 67.48 9.60
C ALA A 151 -8.98 66.78 9.48
N ASP A 152 -9.52 66.72 8.27
CA ASP A 152 -10.79 66.09 7.90
C ASP A 152 -10.65 64.64 7.43
N ALA A 153 -9.41 64.13 7.30
CA ALA A 153 -9.14 62.78 6.84
C ALA A 153 -9.02 61.77 8.01
N PRO A 154 -9.63 60.56 7.89
CA PRO A 154 -9.45 59.49 8.87
C PRO A 154 -8.01 58.95 8.84
N TRP A 155 -7.61 58.25 9.91
CA TRP A 155 -6.35 57.51 9.92
C TRP A 155 -6.38 56.41 8.86
N LEU A 156 -5.29 56.29 8.10
CA LEU A 156 -5.11 55.19 7.16
C LEU A 156 -4.86 53.90 7.95
N ALA A 157 -5.72 52.91 7.73
CA ALA A 157 -5.56 51.57 8.29
C ALA A 157 -4.56 50.75 7.46
N PRO A 158 -3.75 49.88 8.08
CA PRO A 158 -2.85 48.98 7.36
C PRO A 158 -3.63 48.00 6.47
N PRO A 159 -3.06 47.53 5.34
CA PRO A 159 -3.75 46.63 4.41
C PRO A 159 -4.29 45.35 5.06
N GLU A 160 -3.59 44.79 6.04
CA GLU A 160 -4.03 43.59 6.74
C GLU A 160 -5.31 43.81 7.56
N LYS A 161 -5.50 45.03 8.12
CA LYS A 161 -6.73 45.39 8.82
C LYS A 161 -7.91 45.48 7.85
N LEU A 162 -7.69 46.04 6.65
CA LEU A 162 -8.71 46.16 5.61
C LEU A 162 -9.19 44.79 5.10
N VAL A 163 -8.28 43.82 4.97
CA VAL A 163 -8.62 42.48 4.47
C VAL A 163 -9.28 41.61 5.56
N ARG A 164 -8.90 41.79 6.82
CA ARG A 164 -9.38 40.94 7.93
C ARG A 164 -10.65 41.43 8.60
N ASP A 165 -11.06 42.67 8.33
CA ASP A 165 -12.24 43.31 8.95
C ASP A 165 -12.27 43.16 10.48
N ALA A 166 -11.10 43.28 11.11
CA ALA A 166 -10.91 43.06 12.54
C ALA A 166 -10.36 44.31 13.20
N ASP A 167 -11.05 44.78 14.24
CA ASP A 167 -10.69 46.02 14.93
C ASP A 167 -9.38 45.95 15.72
N ASP A 168 -8.95 44.74 16.07
CA ASP A 168 -7.89 44.46 17.06
C ASP A 168 -6.53 44.05 16.45
N VAL A 169 -6.34 44.21 15.13
CA VAL A 169 -5.06 43.89 14.49
C VAL A 169 -4.08 45.05 14.70
N GLN A 170 -3.27 44.96 15.76
CA GLN A 170 -2.08 45.81 15.90
C GLN A 170 -1.06 45.44 14.80
N HIS A 171 -0.78 46.40 13.92
CA HIS A 171 0.31 46.51 12.94
C HIS A 171 1.15 45.23 12.62
N GLY A 172 1.12 44.79 11.35
CA GLY A 172 2.26 44.13 10.68
C GLY A 172 2.61 42.67 11.02
N GLN A 173 1.82 41.95 11.82
CA GLN A 173 2.21 40.63 12.35
C GLN A 173 2.48 39.52 11.30
N LEU A 174 1.91 39.61 10.09
CA LEU A 174 2.01 38.53 9.11
C LEU A 174 3.42 38.41 8.48
N VAL A 175 4.08 39.54 8.25
CA VAL A 175 5.38 39.54 7.57
C VAL A 175 6.53 39.18 8.52
N ASP A 176 6.33 39.40 9.83
CA ASP A 176 7.32 39.02 10.84
C ASP A 176 7.32 37.51 11.15
N LEU A 177 6.25 36.79 10.82
CA LEU A 177 6.05 35.38 11.19
C LEU A 177 6.41 34.37 10.09
N VAL A 178 6.50 34.79 8.82
CA VAL A 178 6.65 33.87 7.68
C VAL A 178 8.03 34.04 7.03
N ALA A 179 8.85 32.98 7.12
CA ALA A 179 10.08 32.85 6.33
C ALA A 179 9.96 31.57 5.49
N LEU A 180 9.98 31.70 4.16
CA LEU A 180 9.97 30.55 3.27
C LEU A 180 11.38 29.91 3.24
N PRO A 181 11.49 28.58 3.44
CA PRO A 181 12.79 27.92 3.45
C PRO A 181 13.43 27.93 2.06
N GLY A 182 14.74 28.17 2.01
CA GLY A 182 15.49 27.89 0.79
C GLY A 182 15.50 26.38 0.53
N MET A 183 15.51 25.96 -0.73
CA MET A 183 15.64 24.54 -1.10
C MET A 183 17.10 24.16 -1.43
N HIS A 184 18.07 25.00 -1.03
CA HIS A 184 19.51 24.69 -1.12
C HIS A 184 19.99 23.94 0.13
N ARG A 185 21.07 23.16 -0.02
CA ARG A 185 21.59 22.23 1.01
C ARG A 185 21.78 22.88 2.39
N ASP A 186 22.12 24.16 2.42
CA ASP A 186 22.45 24.90 3.65
C ASP A 186 21.31 25.79 4.17
N ALA A 187 20.11 25.70 3.59
CA ALA A 187 19.01 26.54 4.03
C ALA A 187 18.36 25.97 5.30
N PRO A 188 17.93 26.81 6.26
CA PRO A 188 17.19 26.34 7.41
C PRO A 188 15.85 25.72 6.97
N LEU A 189 15.58 24.48 7.41
CA LEU A 189 14.39 23.68 7.07
C LEU A 189 13.08 24.15 7.74
N ILE A 190 13.02 25.37 8.27
CA ILE A 190 11.96 25.80 9.18
C ILE A 190 11.07 26.86 8.51
N TRP A 191 9.76 26.65 8.56
CA TRP A 191 8.71 27.56 8.06
C TRP A 191 8.48 28.82 8.91
N PHE A 192 9.10 28.88 10.09
CA PHE A 192 8.94 29.99 11.04
C PHE A 192 10.30 30.61 11.36
N ARG A 193 10.32 31.94 11.42
CA ARG A 193 11.49 32.70 11.89
C ARG A 193 11.70 32.34 13.37
N ARG A 194 12.91 31.89 13.73
CA ARG A 194 13.35 31.82 15.13
C ARG A 194 13.20 33.23 15.70
N THR A 195 12.23 33.45 16.58
CA THR A 195 12.21 34.67 17.39
C THR A 195 13.52 34.68 18.16
N ALA A 196 14.41 35.60 17.80
CA ALA A 196 15.59 35.88 18.58
C ALA A 196 15.15 36.31 19.98
N ASP A 197 15.63 35.60 20.98
CA ASP A 197 15.81 36.01 22.37
C ASP A 197 14.73 36.91 23.00
N TYR A 198 13.75 36.28 23.66
CA TYR A 198 13.23 36.88 24.89
C TYR A 198 14.29 36.69 25.99
N ARG A 199 15.19 37.66 26.14
CA ARG A 199 15.78 37.96 27.45
C ARG A 199 14.85 38.94 28.15
N GLY A 200 14.11 38.42 29.12
CA GLY A 200 13.50 39.15 30.23
C GLY A 200 13.79 38.37 31.50
#